data_AF-A0A7S4R9U8-F1
#
_entry.id   AF-A0A7S4R9U8-F1
#
_cell.length_a   1.000
_cell.length_b   1.000
_cell.length_c   1.000
_cell.angle_alpha   90.00
_cell.angle_beta   90.00
_cell.angle_gamma   90.00
#
_symmetry.space_group_name_H-M   'P 1'
#
loop_
_entity.id
_entity.type
_entity.pdbx_description
1 polymer ?
#
loop_
_entity_poly.entity_id
_entity_poly.type
_entity_poly.pdbx_seq_one_letter_code
_entity_poly.pdbx_strand_id
1 'polypeptide(L)'
;SRRAAAWCAHPMNDSVSRIACTWQGDALTRACKIAVINGLLCLTAKALELGGNAFVHDLRATWVVKTAVFTCFSSLLALFTVFRLAQAYSRWWEGCGYVVQMTRNLLDAACAVLLYARMTKTDARQAAQFQQTVVALTSLLDAVSFVELSDSDDPDG
;
A
#
# COMPACT_ATOMS: atom_id res chain seq x y z
N SER A 1 21.47 10.76 35.62
CA SER A 1 20.57 11.63 34.83
C SER A 1 21.24 12.23 33.58
N ARG A 2 21.94 11.42 32.75
CA ARG A 2 22.59 11.89 31.50
C ARG A 2 22.61 10.81 30.42
N ARG A 3 21.47 10.14 30.17
CA ARG A 3 21.32 9.14 29.10
C ARG A 3 20.00 9.28 28.30
N ALA A 4 19.36 10.44 28.36
CA ALA A 4 18.08 10.68 27.66
C ALA A 4 18.18 11.65 26.46
N ALA A 5 19.36 12.20 26.16
CA ALA A 5 19.50 13.30 25.18
C ALA A 5 20.21 12.92 23.87
N ALA A 6 20.45 11.62 23.60
CA ALA A 6 21.20 11.18 22.42
C ALA A 6 20.31 10.70 21.25
N TRP A 7 18.98 10.71 21.40
CA TRP A 7 18.06 10.18 20.39
C TRP A 7 17.46 11.21 19.42
N CYS A 8 17.80 12.50 19.53
CA CYS A 8 17.18 13.56 18.72
C CYS A 8 18.04 14.11 17.57
N ALA A 9 19.16 13.48 17.22
CA ALA A 9 20.02 13.98 16.14
C ALA A 9 20.63 12.84 15.32
N HIS A 10 19.78 12.06 14.65
CA HIS A 10 20.21 11.24 13.51
C HIS A 10 19.49 11.75 12.24
N PRO A 11 20.21 11.98 11.13
CA PRO A 11 19.69 12.64 9.95
C PRO A 11 18.55 11.83 9.33
N MET A 12 17.39 12.43 9.22
CA MET A 12 16.16 11.90 8.59
C MET A 12 16.33 11.56 7.09
N ASN A 13 17.54 11.70 6.52
CA ASN A 13 17.87 11.53 5.11
C ASN A 13 18.24 10.06 4.75
N ASP A 14 18.81 9.29 5.69
CA ASP A 14 19.24 7.91 5.39
C ASP A 14 18.11 6.87 5.47
N SER A 15 17.01 7.21 6.15
CA SER A 15 15.83 6.33 6.20
C SER A 15 15.06 6.33 4.88
N VAL A 16 15.01 7.48 4.19
CA VAL A 16 14.28 7.61 2.92
C VAL A 16 14.99 6.84 1.79
N SER A 17 16.32 6.86 1.76
CA SER A 17 17.10 6.12 0.75
C SER A 17 16.99 4.61 0.90
N ARG A 18 16.88 4.11 2.14
CA ARG A 18 16.64 2.69 2.41
C ARG A 18 15.21 2.28 2.07
N ILE A 19 14.21 3.12 2.37
CA ILE A 19 12.82 2.88 1.99
C ILE A 19 12.66 2.90 0.46
N ALA A 20 13.37 3.79 -0.24
CA ALA A 20 13.39 3.83 -1.71
C ALA A 20 13.92 2.53 -2.33
N CYS A 21 14.90 1.88 -1.70
CA CYS A 21 15.47 0.61 -2.17
C CYS A 21 14.68 -0.64 -1.74
N THR A 22 13.66 -0.51 -0.88
CA THR A 22 12.77 -1.63 -0.49
C THR A 22 11.41 -1.56 -1.18
N TRP A 23 11.21 -0.71 -2.20
CA TRP A 23 9.99 -0.73 -3.01
C TRP A 23 9.91 -2.04 -3.79
N GLN A 24 9.19 -2.98 -3.19
CA GLN A 24 8.98 -4.34 -3.66
C GLN A 24 8.26 -4.34 -5.02
N GLY A 25 9.04 -4.50 -6.08
CA GLY A 25 8.73 -5.30 -7.28
C GLY A 25 7.69 -4.77 -8.27
N ASP A 26 6.48 -4.41 -7.84
CA ASP A 26 5.34 -4.39 -8.77
C ASP A 26 4.98 -2.99 -9.27
N ALA A 27 4.97 -1.98 -8.39
CA ALA A 27 4.63 -0.60 -8.77
C ALA A 27 5.62 -0.01 -9.79
N LEU A 28 6.92 -0.25 -9.59
CA LEU A 28 7.98 0.27 -10.47
C LEU A 28 7.97 -0.44 -11.83
N THR A 29 7.80 -1.76 -11.85
CA THR A 29 7.73 -2.54 -13.11
C THR A 29 6.52 -2.15 -13.94
N ARG A 30 5.35 -1.95 -13.31
CA ARG A 30 4.13 -1.48 -13.99
C ARG A 30 4.30 -0.06 -14.53
N ALA A 31 4.86 0.85 -13.73
CA ALA A 31 5.11 2.22 -14.16
C ALA A 31 6.14 2.29 -15.31
N CYS A 32 7.20 1.49 -15.26
CA CYS A 32 8.19 1.40 -16.33
C CYS A 32 7.57 0.93 -17.65
N LYS A 33 6.66 -0.06 -17.63
CA LYS A 33 5.97 -0.52 -18.86
C LYS A 33 5.21 0.63 -19.55
N ILE A 34 4.49 1.43 -18.78
CA ILE A 34 3.72 2.57 -19.31
C ILE A 34 4.67 3.69 -19.78
N ALA A 35 5.74 3.95 -19.02
CA ALA A 35 6.74 4.96 -19.36
C ALA A 35 7.50 4.63 -20.65
N VAL A 36 7.82 3.35 -20.88
CA VAL A 36 8.49 2.89 -22.11
C VAL A 36 7.62 3.16 -23.34
N ILE A 37 6.31 2.92 -23.26
CA ILE A 37 5.40 3.18 -24.40
C ILE A 37 5.38 4.67 -24.76
N ASN A 38 5.28 5.55 -23.77
CA ASN A 38 5.28 6.99 -24.02
C ASN A 38 6.65 7.47 -24.52
N GLY A 39 7.74 6.96 -23.96
CA GLY A 39 9.10 7.25 -24.41
C GLY A 39 9.32 6.84 -25.87
N LEU A 40 8.83 5.66 -26.26
CA LEU A 40 8.95 5.15 -27.63
C LEU A 40 8.11 5.99 -28.60
N LEU A 41 6.89 6.39 -28.21
CA LEU A 41 6.06 7.29 -29.00
C LEU A 41 6.74 8.66 -29.20
N CYS A 42 7.32 9.22 -28.14
CA CYS A 42 8.09 10.48 -28.22
C CYS A 42 9.31 10.36 -29.14
N LEU A 43 10.04 9.23 -29.05
CA LEU A 43 11.21 8.97 -29.87
C LEU A 43 10.84 8.80 -31.34
N THR A 44 9.75 8.09 -31.65
CA THR A 44 9.24 7.98 -33.03
C THR A 44 8.82 9.33 -33.59
N ALA A 45 8.14 10.17 -32.81
CA ALA A 45 7.79 11.53 -33.23
C ALA A 45 9.03 12.39 -33.51
N LYS A 46 10.06 12.30 -32.65
CA LYS A 46 11.34 13.02 -32.83
C LYS A 46 12.13 12.53 -34.05
N ALA A 47 12.16 11.22 -34.30
CA ALA A 47 12.79 10.66 -35.49
C ALA A 47 12.08 11.10 -36.78
N LEU A 48 10.75 11.24 -36.74
CA LEU A 48 9.96 11.70 -37.87
C LEU A 48 10.15 13.20 -38.18
N GLU A 49 10.40 14.03 -37.15
CA GLU A 49 10.75 15.46 -37.32
C GLU A 49 12.09 15.63 -38.07
N LEU A 50 13.09 14.78 -37.81
CA LEU A 50 14.41 14.85 -38.45
C LEU A 50 14.39 14.39 -39.92
N GLY A 51 13.39 13.60 -40.32
CA GLY A 51 13.22 13.11 -41.68
C GLY A 51 12.77 14.15 -42.71
N GLY A 52 12.48 15.40 -42.30
CA GLY A 52 12.16 16.50 -43.22
C GLY A 52 10.78 16.36 -43.91
N ASN A 53 9.88 15.56 -43.35
CA ASN A 53 8.56 15.33 -43.93
C ASN A 53 7.67 16.58 -43.78
N ALA A 54 7.24 17.17 -44.90
CA ALA A 54 6.38 18.36 -44.94
C ALA A 54 5.06 18.21 -44.13
N PHE A 55 4.55 16.97 -44.02
CA PHE A 55 3.37 16.62 -43.22
C PHE A 55 3.55 16.89 -41.71
N VAL A 56 4.76 16.69 -41.17
CA VAL A 56 5.04 16.91 -39.73
C VAL A 56 5.05 18.41 -39.41
N HIS A 57 5.48 19.24 -40.35
CA HIS A 57 5.47 20.69 -40.19
C HIS A 57 4.05 21.27 -40.17
N ASP A 58 3.15 20.72 -41.00
CA ASP A 58 1.74 21.11 -41.05
C ASP A 58 0.94 20.64 -39.82
N LEU A 59 1.22 19.41 -39.35
CA LEU A 59 0.69 18.90 -38.09
C LEU A 59 1.17 19.74 -36.90
N ARG A 60 2.45 20.12 -36.85
CA ARG A 60 2.97 20.98 -35.77
C ARG A 60 2.23 22.31 -35.71
N ALA A 61 1.96 22.94 -36.85
CA ALA A 61 1.25 24.22 -36.90
C ALA A 61 -0.20 24.11 -36.39
N THR A 62 -0.86 22.99 -36.69
CA THR A 62 -2.25 22.72 -36.27
C THR A 62 -2.34 22.32 -34.79
N TRP A 63 -1.30 21.66 -34.25
CA TRP A 63 -1.28 21.08 -32.89
C TRP A 63 -0.51 21.91 -31.85
N VAL A 64 -0.26 23.20 -32.09
CA VAL A 64 0.23 24.10 -31.02
C VAL A 64 -0.87 24.28 -29.98
N VAL A 65 -0.93 23.35 -29.04
CA VAL A 65 -1.75 23.51 -27.84
C VAL A 65 -1.20 24.70 -27.07
N LYS A 66 -2.05 25.69 -26.77
CA LYS A 66 -1.67 26.84 -25.96
C LYS A 66 -1.17 26.35 -24.60
N THR A 67 0.07 26.71 -24.25
CA THR A 67 0.73 26.31 -23.00
C THR A 67 -0.16 26.54 -21.77
N ALA A 68 -0.94 27.64 -21.76
CA ALA A 68 -1.87 27.95 -20.69
C ALA A 68 -2.97 26.88 -20.46
N VAL A 69 -3.52 26.29 -21.53
CA VAL A 69 -4.56 25.26 -21.43
C VAL A 69 -3.97 23.96 -20.88
N PHE A 70 -2.77 23.59 -21.35
CA PHE A 70 -2.05 22.41 -20.88
C PHE A 70 -1.68 22.52 -19.40
N THR A 71 -1.21 23.69 -18.94
CA THR A 71 -0.87 23.93 -17.53
C THR A 71 -2.10 23.83 -16.64
N CYS A 72 -3.24 24.43 -17.04
CA CYS A 72 -4.49 24.35 -16.29
C CYS A 72 -5.03 22.91 -16.22
N PHE A 73 -4.97 22.18 -17.33
CA PHE A 73 -5.37 20.78 -17.35
C PHE A 73 -4.50 19.92 -16.44
N SER A 74 -3.18 20.10 -16.49
CA SER A 74 -2.22 19.36 -15.66
C SER A 74 -2.40 19.66 -14.17
N SER A 75 -2.69 20.92 -13.80
CA SER A 75 -2.95 21.26 -12.41
C SER A 75 -4.26 20.65 -11.90
N LEU A 76 -5.31 20.62 -12.71
CA LEU A 76 -6.56 19.94 -12.37
C LEU A 76 -6.36 18.43 -12.20
N LEU A 77 -5.61 17.79 -13.08
CA LEU A 77 -5.28 16.36 -12.95
C LEU A 77 -4.46 16.08 -11.69
N ALA A 78 -3.49 16.93 -11.37
CA ALA A 78 -2.69 16.79 -10.16
C ALA A 78 -3.57 16.89 -8.90
N LEU A 79 -4.44 17.90 -8.83
CA LEU A 79 -5.37 18.06 -7.71
C LEU A 79 -6.36 16.91 -7.62
N PHE A 80 -6.96 16.51 -8.75
CA PHE A 80 -7.90 15.38 -8.80
C PHE A 80 -7.26 14.08 -8.33
N THR A 81 -6.03 13.82 -8.75
CA THR A 81 -5.26 12.64 -8.34
C THR A 81 -5.05 12.64 -6.83
N VAL A 82 -4.60 13.76 -6.26
CA VAL A 82 -4.39 13.88 -4.81
C VAL A 82 -5.69 13.64 -4.04
N PHE A 83 -6.82 14.20 -4.48
CA PHE A 83 -8.10 13.97 -3.81
C PHE A 83 -8.55 12.51 -3.88
N ARG A 84 -8.37 11.85 -5.03
CA ARG A 84 -8.66 10.42 -5.17
C ARG A 84 -7.79 9.57 -4.24
N LEU A 85 -6.50 9.88 -4.15
CA LEU A 85 -5.59 9.20 -3.23
C LEU A 85 -5.97 9.43 -1.77
N ALA A 86 -6.37 10.65 -1.40
CA ALA A 86 -6.78 10.96 -0.04
C ALA A 86 -8.01 10.13 0.39
N GLN A 87 -9.00 9.98 -0.49
CA GLN A 87 -10.19 9.16 -0.23
C GLN A 87 -9.85 7.67 -0.13
N ALA A 88 -9.03 7.16 -1.05
CA ALA A 88 -8.58 5.77 -1.03
C ALA A 88 -7.76 5.48 0.24
N TYR A 89 -6.89 6.41 0.64
CA TYR A 89 -6.07 6.29 1.83
C TYR A 89 -6.88 6.28 3.13
N SER A 90 -7.92 7.13 3.24
CA SER A 90 -8.82 7.10 4.40
C SER A 90 -9.49 5.73 4.55
N ARG A 91 -10.03 5.20 3.45
CA ARG A 91 -10.68 3.87 3.45
C ARG A 91 -9.71 2.74 3.77
N TRP A 92 -8.50 2.81 3.24
CA TRP A 92 -7.46 1.83 3.55
C TRP A 92 -7.13 1.84 5.04
N TRP A 93 -6.98 3.03 5.64
CA TRP A 93 -6.69 3.15 7.07
C TRP A 93 -7.84 2.67 7.96
N GLU A 94 -9.08 2.99 7.58
CA GLU A 94 -10.29 2.47 8.24
C GLU A 94 -10.34 0.94 8.17
N GLY A 95 -10.08 0.36 6.99
CA GLY A 95 -9.97 -1.09 6.78
C GLY A 95 -8.94 -1.76 7.69
N CYS A 96 -7.71 -1.23 7.73
CA CYS A 96 -6.67 -1.70 8.64
C CYS A 96 -7.10 -1.60 10.11
N GLY A 97 -7.81 -0.54 10.48
CA GLY A 97 -8.36 -0.36 11.82
C GLY A 97 -9.33 -1.48 12.22
N TYR A 98 -10.26 -1.83 11.33
CA TYR A 98 -11.23 -2.91 11.59
C TYR A 98 -10.57 -4.27 11.78
N VAL A 99 -9.58 -4.60 10.95
CA VAL A 99 -8.82 -5.86 11.06
C VAL A 99 -8.10 -5.94 12.41
N VAL A 100 -7.37 -4.87 12.78
CA VAL A 100 -6.67 -4.82 14.07
C VAL A 100 -7.66 -4.90 15.25
N GLN A 101 -8.82 -4.26 15.15
CA GLN A 101 -9.85 -4.33 16.17
C GLN A 101 -10.43 -5.73 16.32
N MET A 102 -10.68 -6.44 15.21
CA MET A 102 -11.15 -7.82 15.21
C MET A 102 -10.15 -8.76 15.90
N THR A 103 -8.87 -8.72 15.50
CA THR A 103 -7.82 -9.54 16.13
C THR A 103 -7.69 -9.24 17.63
N ARG A 104 -7.80 -7.97 18.04
CA ARG A 104 -7.82 -7.60 19.46
C ARG A 104 -8.99 -8.22 20.22
N ASN A 105 -10.19 -8.16 19.67
CA ASN A 105 -11.38 -8.74 20.31
C ASN A 105 -11.27 -10.26 20.43
N LEU A 106 -10.71 -10.94 19.41
CA LEU A 106 -10.46 -12.38 19.45
C LEU A 106 -9.45 -12.75 20.53
N LEU A 107 -8.37 -11.98 20.66
CA LEU A 107 -7.37 -12.20 21.70
C LEU A 107 -7.90 -11.91 23.10
N ASP A 108 -8.74 -10.88 23.27
CA ASP A 108 -9.36 -10.55 24.55
C ASP A 108 -10.33 -11.66 25.01
N ALA A 109 -11.16 -12.17 24.08
CA ALA A 109 -12.04 -13.31 24.34
C ALA A 109 -11.24 -14.57 24.72
N ALA A 110 -10.14 -14.86 24.02
CA ALA A 110 -9.25 -15.98 24.37
C ALA A 110 -8.64 -15.79 25.76
N CYS A 111 -8.16 -14.59 26.09
CA CYS A 111 -7.62 -14.26 27.42
C CYS A 111 -8.65 -14.47 28.53
N ALA A 112 -9.92 -14.06 28.32
CA ALA A 112 -10.99 -14.27 29.29
C ALA A 112 -11.25 -15.77 29.57
N VAL A 113 -11.27 -16.59 28.51
CA VAL A 113 -11.42 -18.05 28.62
C VAL A 113 -10.22 -18.69 29.33
N LEU A 114 -9.00 -18.25 29.01
CA LEU A 114 -7.78 -18.72 29.67
C LEU A 114 -7.75 -18.34 31.15
N LEU A 115 -8.23 -17.15 31.51
CA LEU A 115 -8.32 -16.69 32.89
C LEU A 115 -9.33 -17.53 33.68
N TYR A 116 -10.49 -17.84 33.08
CA TYR A 116 -11.46 -18.74 33.68
C TYR A 116 -10.87 -20.13 33.96
N ALA A 117 -10.14 -20.70 33.00
CA ALA A 117 -9.47 -21.99 33.16
C ALA A 117 -8.38 -21.99 34.27
N ARG A 118 -7.79 -20.84 34.58
CA ARG A 118 -6.85 -20.69 35.70
C ARG A 118 -7.54 -20.62 37.06
N MET A 119 -8.78 -20.12 37.12
CA MET A 119 -9.53 -19.99 38.36
C MET A 119 -10.22 -21.30 38.79
N THR A 120 -10.40 -22.24 37.87
CA THR A 120 -10.97 -23.56 38.15
C THR A 120 -9.98 -24.49 38.85
N LYS A 121 -10.43 -25.22 39.89
CA LYS A 121 -9.63 -26.20 40.68
C LYS A 121 -9.46 -27.54 39.95
N THR A 122 -9.03 -27.51 38.69
CA THR A 122 -8.84 -28.69 37.85
C THR A 122 -7.38 -29.14 37.86
N ASP A 123 -7.14 -30.41 37.53
CA ASP A 123 -5.78 -30.95 37.36
C ASP A 123 -4.95 -30.13 36.35
N ALA A 124 -3.69 -29.85 36.70
CA ALA A 124 -2.81 -28.96 35.96
C ALA A 124 -2.57 -29.43 34.52
N ARG A 125 -2.59 -30.75 34.29
CA ARG A 125 -2.41 -31.35 32.97
C ARG A 125 -3.58 -31.08 32.03
N GLN A 126 -4.81 -31.14 32.55
CA GLN A 126 -6.03 -30.86 31.78
C GLN A 126 -6.16 -29.36 31.48
N ALA A 127 -5.79 -28.51 32.44
CA ALA A 127 -5.75 -27.07 32.24
C ALA A 127 -4.77 -26.67 31.12
N ALA A 128 -3.58 -27.27 31.07
CA ALA A 128 -2.59 -27.00 30.02
C ALA A 128 -3.09 -27.42 28.62
N GLN A 129 -3.73 -28.58 28.49
CA GLN A 129 -4.31 -29.05 27.22
C GLN A 129 -5.43 -28.13 26.74
N PHE A 130 -6.29 -27.66 27.66
CA PHE A 130 -7.35 -26.72 27.32
C PHE A 130 -6.78 -25.38 26.85
N GLN A 131 -5.79 -24.83 27.55
CA GLN A 131 -5.14 -23.56 27.17
C GLN A 131 -4.52 -23.65 25.77
N GLN A 132 -3.81 -24.74 25.48
CA GLN A 132 -3.20 -24.96 24.17
C GLN A 132 -4.26 -25.06 23.06
N THR A 133 -5.40 -25.72 23.33
CA THR A 133 -6.51 -25.85 22.38
C THR A 133 -7.14 -24.49 22.07
N VAL A 134 -7.39 -23.67 23.09
CA VAL A 134 -7.96 -22.32 22.93
C VAL A 134 -7.03 -21.45 22.08
N VAL A 135 -5.72 -21.43 22.38
CA VAL A 135 -4.74 -20.65 21.60
C VAL A 135 -4.68 -21.12 20.15
N ALA A 136 -4.68 -22.43 19.91
CA ALA A 136 -4.67 -22.99 18.56
C ALA A 136 -5.93 -22.62 17.76
N LEU A 137 -7.11 -22.70 18.38
CA LEU A 137 -8.37 -22.31 17.74
C LEU A 137 -8.42 -20.82 17.40
N THR A 138 -7.98 -19.95 18.32
CA THR A 138 -7.92 -18.50 18.08
C THR A 138 -6.95 -18.15 16.95
N SER A 139 -5.77 -18.79 16.92
CA SER A 139 -4.79 -18.58 15.84
C SER A 139 -5.29 -19.08 14.48
N LEU A 140 -6.01 -20.21 14.46
CA LEU A 140 -6.59 -20.74 13.23
C LEU A 140 -7.70 -19.82 12.70
N LEU A 141 -8.55 -19.31 13.58
CA LEU A 141 -9.64 -18.40 13.20
C LEU A 141 -9.11 -17.07 12.64
N ASP A 142 -8.08 -16.51 13.28
CA ASP A 142 -7.41 -15.29 12.81
C ASP A 142 -6.76 -15.54 11.43
N ALA A 143 -6.07 -16.67 11.26
CA ALA A 143 -5.48 -17.05 9.97
C ALA A 143 -6.52 -17.23 8.85
N VAL A 144 -7.65 -17.89 9.12
CA VAL A 144 -8.73 -18.05 8.14
C VAL A 144 -9.33 -16.70 7.76
N SER A 145 -9.52 -15.81 8.73
CA SER A 145 -10.04 -14.46 8.47
C SER A 145 -9.12 -13.66 7.56
N PHE A 146 -7.79 -13.79 7.71
CA PHE A 146 -6.82 -13.16 6.83
C PHE A 146 -6.79 -13.77 5.42
N VAL A 147 -7.00 -15.08 5.29
CA VAL A 147 -7.07 -15.75 3.99
C VAL A 147 -8.29 -15.27 3.20
N GLU A 148 -9.47 -15.25 3.82
CA GLU A 148 -10.70 -14.77 3.18
C GLU A 148 -10.58 -13.31 2.73
N LEU A 149 -9.97 -12.45 3.56
CA LEU A 149 -9.69 -11.06 3.20
C LEU A 149 -8.74 -10.97 2.00
N SER A 150 -7.72 -11.82 1.95
CA SER A 150 -6.77 -11.84 0.83
C SER A 150 -7.39 -12.37 -0.46
N ASP A 151 -8.31 -13.32 -0.39
CA ASP A 151 -8.99 -13.93 -1.55
C ASP A 151 -10.00 -12.95 -2.17
N SER A 152 -10.64 -12.12 -1.35
CA SER A 152 -11.59 -11.10 -1.82
C SER A 152 -10.98 -9.96 -2.66
N ASP A 153 -9.63 -9.86 -2.72
CA ASP A 153 -8.92 -8.84 -3.49
C ASP A 153 -8.49 -9.31 -4.90
N ASP A 154 -8.68 -10.59 -5.25
CA ASP A 154 -8.37 -11.12 -6.60
C ASP A 154 -9.60 -11.06 -7.52
N PRO A 155 -9.58 -10.29 -8.64
CA PRO A 155 -10.73 -10.15 -9.54
C PRO A 155 -10.96 -11.34 -10.50
N ASP A 156 -10.15 -12.40 -10.41
CA ASP A 156 -10.10 -13.50 -11.39
C ASP A 156 -10.56 -14.87 -10.81
N GLY A 157 -11.37 -14.87 -9.75
CA GLY A 157 -12.14 -16.03 -9.29
C GLY A 157 -13.45 -16.22 -10.04
#